data_AF-A0A944G046-F1
#
_entry.id   AF-A0A944G046-F1
#
_cell.length_a   1.000
_cell.length_b   1.000
_cell.length_c   1.000
_cell.angle_alpha   90.00
_cell.angle_beta   90.00
_cell.angle_gamma   90.00
#
_symmetry.space_group_name_H-M   'P 1'
#
loop_
_entity.id
_entity.type
_entity.pdbx_description
1 polymer ?
#
loop_
_entity_poly.entity_id
_entity_poly.type
_entity_poly.pdbx_seq_one_letter_code
_entity_poly.pdbx_strand_id
1 'polypeptide(L)'
;MEELRSAEILDKEIQDDARKKAEKILRNADSQCDQIMAQVESRLEEAKKEKEIYFNQKAEQVKKDLDSSMPLEKSRFLVSYISSSIAKGINEYLKTLSSEKRFELAVSLLNQFSNLVSDRTFDAAVYGFDPAYVKSTLSSKVKINSCSSVDFAKSGSEAVDGIEIHEGVILLSEDKSVKIRLTLEEVITELIDKYRKELAVTLFGGRLPE
;
A
#
# COMPACT_ATOMS: atom_id res chain seq x y z
N MET A 1 -73.58 -70.90 -9.47
CA MET A 1 -73.64 -70.11 -8.22
C MET A 1 -72.50 -70.46 -7.24
N GLU A 2 -71.89 -71.65 -7.30
CA GLU A 2 -70.74 -71.99 -6.45
C GLU A 2 -69.42 -71.31 -6.88
N GLU A 3 -69.20 -71.12 -8.19
CA GLU A 3 -67.99 -70.45 -8.70
C GLU A 3 -67.87 -68.96 -8.29
N LEU A 4 -69.00 -68.27 -8.11
CA LEU A 4 -69.03 -66.89 -7.63
C LEU A 4 -68.62 -66.80 -6.15
N ARG A 5 -69.03 -67.79 -5.34
CA ARG A 5 -68.63 -67.86 -3.91
C ARG A 5 -67.16 -68.21 -3.73
N SER A 6 -66.57 -69.00 -4.64
CA SER A 6 -65.12 -69.28 -4.61
C SER A 6 -64.27 -68.08 -5.04
N ALA A 7 -64.72 -67.29 -6.02
CA ALA A 7 -64.02 -66.06 -6.42
C ALA A 7 -64.03 -65.00 -5.31
N GLU A 8 -65.16 -64.83 -4.61
CA GLU A 8 -65.28 -63.91 -3.46
C GLU A 8 -64.37 -64.27 -2.28
N ILE A 9 -64.13 -65.58 -2.05
CA ILE A 9 -63.20 -66.04 -0.99
C ILE A 9 -61.75 -65.76 -1.40
N LEU A 10 -61.41 -66.00 -2.66
CA LEU A 10 -60.07 -65.76 -3.20
C LEU A 10 -59.73 -64.26 -3.22
N ASP A 11 -60.69 -63.40 -3.56
CA ASP A 11 -60.51 -61.94 -3.49
C ASP A 11 -60.29 -61.45 -2.05
N LYS A 12 -60.98 -62.04 -1.06
CA LYS A 12 -60.73 -61.75 0.36
C LYS A 12 -59.33 -62.17 0.80
N GLU A 13 -58.87 -63.33 0.37
CA GLU A 13 -57.51 -63.80 0.67
C GLU A 13 -56.43 -62.91 0.01
N ILE A 14 -56.65 -62.45 -1.23
CA ILE A 14 -55.76 -61.50 -1.91
C ILE A 14 -55.73 -60.16 -1.15
N GLN A 15 -56.90 -59.66 -0.71
CA GLN A 15 -56.99 -58.43 0.09
C GLN A 15 -56.28 -58.57 1.44
N ASP A 16 -56.41 -59.71 2.11
CA ASP A 16 -55.77 -59.95 3.40
C ASP A 16 -54.25 -60.14 3.26
N ASP A 17 -53.76 -60.78 2.20
CA ASP A 17 -52.32 -60.86 1.92
C ASP A 17 -51.75 -59.48 1.53
N ALA A 18 -52.49 -58.70 0.74
CA ALA A 18 -52.13 -57.31 0.43
C ALA A 18 -52.08 -56.44 1.69
N ARG A 19 -53.03 -56.60 2.61
CA ARG A 19 -53.04 -55.91 3.92
C ARG A 19 -51.83 -56.30 4.78
N LYS A 20 -51.53 -57.60 4.89
CA LYS A 20 -50.36 -58.07 5.65
C LYS A 20 -49.04 -57.55 5.08
N LYS A 21 -48.91 -57.48 3.76
CA LYS A 21 -47.75 -56.88 3.10
C LYS A 21 -47.67 -55.38 3.37
N ALA A 22 -48.79 -54.66 3.28
CA ALA A 22 -48.85 -53.24 3.58
C ALA A 22 -48.47 -52.95 5.06
N GLU A 23 -48.99 -53.72 6.01
CA GLU A 23 -48.64 -53.60 7.43
C GLU A 23 -47.14 -53.88 7.68
N LYS A 24 -46.57 -54.88 7.00
CA LYS A 24 -45.13 -55.17 7.10
C LYS A 24 -44.29 -54.03 6.55
N ILE A 25 -44.71 -53.42 5.44
CA ILE A 25 -44.04 -52.25 4.87
C ILE A 25 -44.13 -51.06 5.82
N LEU A 26 -45.30 -50.80 6.42
CA LEU A 26 -45.48 -49.73 7.40
C LEU A 26 -44.58 -49.91 8.62
N ARG A 27 -44.56 -51.11 9.22
CA ARG A 27 -43.69 -51.39 10.37
C ARG A 27 -42.20 -51.25 10.03
N ASN A 28 -41.79 -51.66 8.83
CA ASN A 28 -40.42 -51.48 8.38
C ASN A 28 -40.09 -49.98 8.18
N ALA A 29 -41.01 -49.21 7.60
CA ALA A 29 -40.85 -47.77 7.43
C ALA A 29 -40.74 -47.05 8.79
N ASP A 30 -41.57 -47.40 9.76
CA ASP A 30 -41.50 -46.85 11.12
C ASP A 30 -40.15 -47.17 11.77
N SER A 31 -39.68 -48.41 11.67
CA SER A 31 -38.37 -48.80 12.20
C SER A 31 -37.19 -48.07 11.54
N GLN A 32 -37.30 -47.75 10.25
CA GLN A 32 -36.30 -46.97 9.53
C GLN A 32 -36.35 -45.50 9.94
N CYS A 33 -37.54 -44.93 10.13
CA CYS A 33 -37.72 -43.58 10.66
C CYS A 33 -37.07 -43.45 12.03
N ASP A 34 -37.30 -44.40 12.94
CA ASP A 34 -36.70 -44.40 14.28
C ASP A 34 -35.18 -44.50 14.23
N GLN A 35 -34.62 -45.32 13.33
CA GLN A 35 -33.18 -45.42 13.10
C GLN A 35 -32.60 -44.12 12.55
N ILE A 36 -33.27 -43.46 11.61
CA ILE A 36 -32.85 -42.17 11.05
C ILE A 36 -32.85 -41.11 12.14
N MET A 37 -33.91 -41.05 12.96
CA MET A 37 -34.02 -40.09 14.07
C MET A 37 -32.90 -40.29 15.10
N ALA A 38 -32.58 -41.54 15.45
CA ALA A 38 -31.46 -41.84 16.36
C ALA A 38 -30.09 -41.44 15.78
N GLN A 39 -29.89 -41.56 14.45
CA GLN A 39 -28.64 -41.16 13.79
C GLN A 39 -28.50 -39.65 13.59
N VAL A 40 -29.60 -38.89 13.60
CA VAL A 40 -29.54 -37.42 13.42
C VAL A 40 -28.76 -36.79 14.57
N GLU A 41 -28.97 -37.23 15.80
CA GLU A 41 -28.25 -36.70 16.97
C GLU A 41 -26.74 -36.96 16.88
N SER A 42 -26.33 -38.18 16.50
CA SER A 42 -24.91 -38.50 16.35
C SER A 42 -24.26 -37.69 15.24
N ARG A 43 -24.94 -37.55 14.08
CA ARG A 43 -24.45 -36.74 12.95
C ARG A 43 -24.38 -35.26 13.30
N LEU A 44 -25.31 -34.75 14.10
CA LEU A 44 -25.27 -33.36 14.57
C LEU A 44 -24.06 -33.12 15.47
N GLU A 45 -23.76 -34.04 16.40
CA GLU A 45 -22.60 -33.92 17.28
C GLU A 45 -21.26 -34.07 16.52
N GLU A 46 -21.19 -34.97 15.55
CA GLU A 46 -20.04 -35.08 14.65
C GLU A 46 -19.84 -33.79 13.84
N ALA A 47 -20.91 -33.28 13.21
CA ALA A 47 -20.85 -32.04 12.44
C ALA A 47 -20.46 -30.83 13.30
N LYS A 48 -20.94 -30.74 14.55
CA LYS A 48 -20.52 -29.68 15.48
C LYS A 48 -19.03 -29.76 15.77
N LYS A 49 -18.51 -30.94 16.11
CA LYS A 49 -17.08 -31.14 16.39
C LYS A 49 -16.21 -30.83 15.19
N GLU A 50 -16.61 -31.26 14.00
CA GLU A 50 -15.90 -30.93 12.76
C GLU A 50 -15.87 -29.42 12.52
N LYS A 51 -16.99 -28.72 12.74
CA LYS A 51 -17.05 -27.26 12.61
C LYS A 51 -16.19 -26.56 13.65
N GLU A 52 -16.21 -27.00 14.91
CA GLU A 52 -15.36 -26.45 15.97
C GLU A 52 -13.87 -26.61 15.64
N ILE A 53 -13.46 -27.81 15.20
CA ILE A 53 -12.07 -28.06 14.78
C ILE A 53 -11.70 -27.15 13.60
N TYR A 54 -12.57 -27.05 12.59
CA TYR A 54 -12.34 -26.20 11.43
C TYR A 54 -12.17 -24.72 11.80
N PHE A 55 -13.05 -24.19 12.66
CA PHE A 55 -12.96 -22.79 13.10
C PHE A 55 -11.75 -22.55 14.01
N ASN A 56 -11.41 -23.50 14.87
CA ASN A 56 -10.19 -23.41 15.70
C ASN A 56 -8.93 -23.39 14.83
N GLN A 57 -8.82 -24.30 13.84
CA GLN A 57 -7.71 -24.31 12.89
C GLN A 57 -7.64 -23.00 12.09
N LYS A 58 -8.78 -22.48 11.63
CA LYS A 58 -8.84 -21.20 10.93
C LYS A 58 -8.40 -20.03 11.81
N ALA A 59 -8.81 -20.02 13.08
CA ALA A 59 -8.39 -19.00 14.04
C ALA A 59 -6.88 -19.07 14.31
N GLU A 60 -6.30 -20.27 14.43
CA GLU A 60 -4.86 -20.46 14.58
C GLU A 60 -4.08 -20.02 13.34
N GLN A 61 -4.58 -20.30 12.14
CA GLN A 61 -3.97 -19.81 10.90
C GLN A 61 -3.95 -18.28 10.86
N VAL A 62 -5.08 -17.63 11.15
CA VAL A 62 -5.16 -16.16 11.21
C VAL A 62 -4.22 -15.59 12.26
N LYS A 63 -4.12 -16.20 13.44
CA LYS A 63 -3.16 -15.79 14.47
C LYS A 63 -1.73 -15.87 13.96
N LYS A 64 -1.37 -16.97 13.29
CA LYS A 64 -0.04 -17.16 12.71
C LYS A 64 0.29 -16.11 11.64
N ASP A 65 -0.69 -15.79 10.79
CA ASP A 65 -0.53 -14.77 9.75
C ASP A 65 -0.38 -13.36 10.36
N LEU A 66 -1.14 -13.06 11.41
CA LEU A 66 -1.00 -11.82 12.19
C LEU A 66 0.36 -11.76 12.87
N ASP A 67 0.77 -12.80 13.59
CA ASP A 67 2.07 -12.83 14.27
C ASP A 67 3.25 -12.69 13.29
N SER A 68 3.09 -13.18 12.06
CA SER A 68 4.09 -13.03 10.98
C SER A 68 4.11 -11.64 10.37
N SER A 69 2.95 -11.00 10.23
CA SER A 69 2.81 -9.67 9.60
C SER A 69 3.07 -8.51 10.57
N MET A 70 2.75 -8.67 11.85
CA MET A 70 2.88 -7.63 12.88
C MET A 70 4.30 -7.03 13.00
N PRO A 71 5.39 -7.82 12.96
CA PRO A 71 6.75 -7.26 12.96
C PRO A 71 7.04 -6.40 11.74
N LEU A 72 6.57 -6.82 10.56
CA LEU A 72 6.73 -6.09 9.31
C LEU A 72 5.95 -4.77 9.33
N GLU A 73 4.73 -4.78 9.86
CA GLU A 73 3.95 -3.56 10.04
C GLU A 73 4.65 -2.60 11.01
N LYS A 74 5.15 -3.10 12.14
CA LYS A 74 5.92 -2.27 13.09
C LYS A 74 7.14 -1.63 12.44
N SER A 75 7.91 -2.37 11.64
CA SER A 75 9.08 -1.82 10.95
C SER A 75 8.66 -0.78 9.90
N ARG A 76 7.60 -1.04 9.12
CA ARG A 76 7.03 -0.07 8.17
C ARG A 76 6.60 1.23 8.86
N PHE A 77 5.87 1.13 9.97
CA PHE A 77 5.46 2.28 10.76
C PHE A 77 6.66 3.08 11.28
N LEU A 78 7.69 2.40 11.79
CA LEU A 78 8.90 3.05 12.30
C LEU A 78 9.62 3.82 11.18
N VAL A 79 9.83 3.18 10.01
CA VAL A 79 10.46 3.84 8.87
C VAL A 79 9.64 5.05 8.39
N SER A 80 8.32 4.90 8.28
CA SER A 80 7.43 6.00 7.90
C SER A 80 7.48 7.17 8.91
N TYR A 81 7.50 6.85 10.20
CA TYR A 81 7.63 7.84 11.26
C TYR A 81 8.96 8.60 11.22
N ILE A 82 10.09 7.90 11.04
CA ILE A 82 11.40 8.53 10.91
C ILE A 82 11.44 9.42 9.66
N SER A 83 11.03 8.92 8.50
CA SER A 83 11.02 9.69 7.25
C SER A 83 10.17 10.95 7.37
N SER A 84 8.95 10.84 7.92
CA SER A 84 8.06 12.00 8.09
C SER A 84 8.58 13.00 9.11
N SER A 85 9.28 12.54 10.16
CA SER A 85 9.89 13.42 11.16
C SER A 85 11.08 14.19 10.59
N ILE A 86 11.93 13.53 9.79
CA ILE A 86 13.04 14.19 9.08
C ILE A 86 12.49 15.23 8.10
N ALA A 87 11.48 14.87 7.30
CA ALA A 87 10.86 15.79 6.35
C ALA A 87 10.27 17.03 7.04
N LYS A 88 9.59 16.85 8.17
CA LYS A 88 9.09 17.96 8.99
C LYS A 88 10.21 18.86 9.50
N GLY A 89 11.29 18.28 10.04
CA GLY A 89 12.44 19.06 10.52
C GLY A 89 13.11 19.87 9.40
N ILE A 90 13.24 19.28 8.20
CA ILE A 90 13.75 19.98 7.01
C ILE A 90 12.80 21.13 6.62
N ASN A 91 11.49 20.88 6.56
CA ASN A 91 10.51 21.88 6.19
C ASN A 91 10.48 23.06 7.19
N GLU A 92 10.53 22.76 8.49
CA GLU A 92 10.64 23.80 9.54
C GLU A 92 11.93 24.62 9.38
N TYR A 93 13.06 23.96 9.14
CA TYR A 93 14.33 24.66 8.89
C TYR A 93 14.24 25.58 7.66
N LEU A 94 13.68 25.11 6.56
CA LEU A 94 13.49 25.92 5.34
C LEU A 94 12.57 27.12 5.58
N LYS A 95 11.52 26.97 6.39
CA LYS A 95 10.62 28.08 6.78
C LYS A 95 11.33 29.15 7.60
N THR A 96 12.30 28.78 8.43
CA THR A 96 13.10 29.76 9.20
C THR A 96 14.13 30.50 8.34
N LEU A 97 14.43 30.01 7.14
CA LEU A 97 15.52 30.49 6.31
C LEU A 97 15.06 31.65 5.39
N SER A 98 15.87 32.70 5.27
CA SER A 98 15.61 33.78 4.31
C SER A 98 15.67 33.28 2.86
N SER A 99 14.96 33.96 1.96
CA SER A 99 14.96 33.63 0.52
C SER A 99 16.37 33.62 -0.08
N GLU A 100 17.24 34.53 0.37
CA GLU A 100 18.64 34.61 -0.08
C GLU A 100 19.44 33.35 0.26
N LYS A 101 19.34 32.86 1.50
CA LYS A 101 20.03 31.65 1.95
C LYS A 101 19.46 30.38 1.31
N ARG A 102 18.14 30.34 1.07
CA ARG A 102 17.51 29.25 0.29
C ARG A 102 18.05 29.20 -1.14
N PHE A 103 18.24 30.36 -1.74
CA PHE A 103 18.86 30.47 -3.05
C PHE A 103 20.33 30.02 -3.05
N GLU A 104 21.12 30.40 -2.03
CA GLU A 104 22.51 29.93 -1.89
C GLU A 104 22.60 28.39 -1.82
N LEU A 105 21.67 27.73 -1.11
CA LEU A 105 21.59 26.27 -1.06
C LEU A 105 21.35 25.68 -2.46
N ALA A 106 20.39 26.22 -3.22
CA ALA A 106 20.13 25.78 -4.59
C ALA A 106 21.35 26.01 -5.52
N VAL A 107 22.05 27.14 -5.36
CA VAL A 107 23.26 27.46 -6.12
C VAL A 107 24.45 26.58 -5.74
N SER A 108 24.49 26.04 -4.51
CA SER A 108 25.58 25.15 -4.09
C SER A 108 25.68 23.88 -4.95
N LEU A 109 24.55 23.40 -5.50
CA LEU A 109 24.53 22.29 -6.46
C LEU A 109 25.32 22.59 -7.73
N LEU A 110 25.44 23.86 -8.12
CA LEU A 110 26.17 24.26 -9.32
C LEU A 110 27.66 23.90 -9.24
N ASN A 111 28.23 23.83 -8.04
CA ASN A 111 29.61 23.41 -7.83
C ASN A 111 29.85 21.96 -8.28
N GLN A 112 28.83 21.09 -8.20
CA GLN A 112 28.92 19.72 -8.69
C GLN A 112 28.96 19.65 -10.23
N PHE A 113 28.43 20.67 -10.89
CA PHE A 113 28.31 20.76 -12.35
C PHE A 113 29.31 21.73 -12.99
N SER A 114 30.33 22.18 -12.26
CA SER A 114 31.30 23.18 -12.73
C SER A 114 31.93 22.84 -14.09
N ASN A 115 32.17 21.56 -14.34
CA ASN A 115 32.76 21.05 -15.59
C ASN A 115 31.84 21.16 -16.81
N LEU A 116 30.53 21.22 -16.62
CA LEU A 116 29.53 21.32 -17.69
C LEU A 116 29.15 22.78 -18.00
N VAL A 117 29.48 23.68 -17.08
CA VAL A 117 29.02 25.07 -17.07
C VAL A 117 30.04 26.03 -17.69
N SER A 118 31.34 25.68 -17.68
CA SER A 118 32.43 26.57 -18.11
C SER A 118 32.37 27.03 -19.58
N ASP A 119 31.86 26.18 -20.47
CA ASP A 119 31.94 26.43 -21.93
C ASP A 119 30.60 26.80 -22.58
N ARG A 120 29.50 26.89 -21.83
CA ARG A 120 28.14 26.99 -22.40
C ARG A 120 27.32 28.19 -21.89
N THR A 121 26.43 28.66 -22.76
CA THR A 121 25.38 29.64 -22.47
C THR A 121 24.09 28.93 -22.07
N PHE A 122 23.43 29.46 -21.03
CA PHE A 122 22.22 28.87 -20.48
C PHE A 122 21.05 29.86 -20.43
N ASP A 123 19.85 29.34 -20.63
CA ASP A 123 18.58 29.98 -20.33
C ASP A 123 18.10 29.53 -18.94
N ALA A 124 17.80 30.49 -18.07
CA ALA A 124 17.33 30.24 -16.72
C ALA A 124 15.80 30.30 -16.65
N ALA A 125 15.18 29.25 -16.15
CA ALA A 125 13.79 29.20 -15.74
C ALA A 125 13.72 29.19 -14.21
N VAL A 126 13.10 30.20 -13.61
CA VAL A 126 13.05 30.43 -12.17
C VAL A 126 11.64 30.20 -11.65
N TYR A 127 11.50 29.54 -10.51
CA TYR A 127 10.23 29.44 -9.80
C TYR A 127 10.42 29.75 -8.30
N GLY A 128 9.49 30.51 -7.73
CA GLY A 128 9.47 30.88 -6.30
C GLY A 128 10.47 31.96 -5.88
N PHE A 129 11.49 32.28 -6.69
CA PHE A 129 12.43 33.37 -6.44
C PHE A 129 12.18 34.60 -7.32
N ASP A 130 12.65 35.77 -6.88
CA ASP A 130 12.68 36.98 -7.70
C ASP A 130 13.70 36.82 -8.86
N PRO A 131 13.27 36.85 -10.13
CA PRO A 131 14.15 36.67 -11.29
C PRO A 131 15.27 37.73 -11.37
N ALA A 132 15.07 38.93 -10.83
CA ALA A 132 16.10 39.98 -10.83
C ALA A 132 17.29 39.62 -9.92
N TYR A 133 16.99 39.15 -8.71
CA TYR A 133 17.97 38.68 -7.73
C TYR A 133 18.73 37.43 -8.22
N VAL A 134 18.01 36.52 -8.87
CA VAL A 134 18.58 35.29 -9.43
C VAL A 134 19.56 35.61 -10.57
N LYS A 135 19.20 36.54 -11.45
CA LYS A 135 20.05 36.94 -12.58
C LYS A 135 21.33 37.65 -12.13
N SER A 136 21.26 38.54 -11.13
CA SER A 136 22.46 39.22 -10.61
C SER A 136 23.43 38.23 -9.97
N THR A 137 22.91 37.26 -9.22
CA THR A 137 23.75 36.31 -8.48
C THR A 137 24.31 35.20 -9.39
N LEU A 138 23.52 34.67 -10.33
CA LEU A 138 24.00 33.64 -11.25
C LEU A 138 24.90 34.18 -12.35
N SER A 139 24.74 35.44 -12.78
CA SER A 139 25.61 36.02 -13.82
C SER A 139 27.08 36.07 -13.41
N SER A 140 27.38 36.02 -12.10
CA SER A 140 28.74 35.90 -11.58
C SER A 140 29.37 34.52 -11.78
N LYS A 141 28.56 33.47 -11.98
CA LYS A 141 29.01 32.06 -12.05
C LYS A 141 28.75 31.40 -13.41
N VAL A 142 27.74 31.86 -14.16
CA VAL A 142 27.29 31.26 -15.43
C VAL A 142 26.96 32.35 -16.44
N LYS A 143 27.25 32.08 -17.72
CA LYS A 143 26.78 32.91 -18.84
C LYS A 143 25.29 32.64 -19.09
N ILE A 144 24.44 33.56 -18.63
CA ILE A 144 22.98 33.48 -18.80
C ILE A 144 22.54 34.36 -19.98
N ASN A 145 21.79 33.78 -20.92
CA ASN A 145 21.23 34.50 -22.07
C ASN A 145 19.84 35.08 -21.74
N SER A 146 18.95 34.28 -21.17
CA SER A 146 17.63 34.71 -20.73
C SER A 146 17.26 34.21 -19.33
N CYS A 147 16.41 34.95 -18.63
CA CYS A 147 15.86 34.55 -17.32
C CYS A 147 14.35 34.74 -17.35
N SER A 148 13.60 33.65 -17.21
CA SER A 148 12.14 33.63 -17.28
C SER A 148 11.56 33.05 -16.00
N SER A 149 10.41 33.57 -15.55
CA SER A 149 9.65 33.00 -14.43
C SER A 149 8.74 31.90 -14.96
N VAL A 150 8.74 30.74 -14.31
CA VAL A 150 7.94 29.57 -14.69
C VAL A 150 7.19 29.04 -13.48
N ASP A 151 5.97 28.55 -13.69
CA ASP A 151 5.19 27.90 -12.63
C ASP A 151 5.83 26.57 -12.21
N PHE A 152 5.76 26.22 -10.93
CA PHE A 152 6.30 24.94 -10.42
C PHE A 152 5.76 23.73 -11.19
N ALA A 153 4.47 23.70 -11.54
CA ALA A 153 3.86 22.62 -12.31
C ALA A 153 4.46 22.44 -13.73
N LYS A 154 5.10 23.47 -14.28
CA LYS A 154 5.75 23.45 -15.60
C LYS A 154 7.27 23.23 -15.51
N SER A 155 7.83 23.19 -14.31
CA SER A 155 9.28 22.98 -14.07
C SER A 155 9.72 21.53 -14.39
N GLY A 156 8.80 20.56 -14.26
CA GLY A 156 9.10 19.14 -14.35
C GLY A 156 9.88 18.61 -13.14
N SER A 157 9.85 19.33 -12.01
CA SER A 157 10.32 18.86 -10.71
C SER A 157 9.17 18.17 -9.97
N GLU A 158 9.46 17.07 -9.30
CA GLU A 158 8.50 16.38 -8.43
C GLU A 158 8.56 17.00 -7.03
N ALA A 159 7.40 17.22 -6.42
CA ALA A 159 7.32 17.71 -5.05
C ALA A 159 7.84 16.63 -4.09
N VAL A 160 8.71 17.01 -3.17
CA VAL A 160 9.17 16.12 -2.11
C VAL A 160 8.12 16.08 -1.01
N ASP A 161 7.68 14.87 -0.64
CA ASP A 161 6.65 14.66 0.37
C ASP A 161 7.02 15.32 1.72
N GLY A 162 6.11 16.15 2.24
CA GLY A 162 6.26 16.84 3.52
C GLY A 162 6.93 18.22 3.46
N ILE A 163 7.23 18.73 2.25
CA ILE A 163 7.88 20.02 2.02
C ILE A 163 6.91 20.96 1.33
N GLU A 164 6.74 22.16 1.89
CA GLU A 164 5.79 23.17 1.37
C GLU A 164 6.45 24.21 0.47
N ILE A 165 7.76 24.42 0.67
CA ILE A 165 8.51 25.46 -0.04
C ILE A 165 9.11 24.84 -1.30
N HIS A 166 8.57 25.26 -2.44
CA HIS A 166 9.01 24.85 -3.76
C HIS A 166 9.67 26.02 -4.47
N GLU A 167 11.01 26.07 -4.42
CA GLU A 167 11.79 27.13 -5.04
C GLU A 167 13.00 26.54 -5.75
N GLY A 168 13.36 27.11 -6.90
CA GLY A 168 14.47 26.61 -7.68
C GLY A 168 14.70 27.32 -9.00
N VAL A 169 15.82 26.95 -9.62
CA VAL A 169 16.24 27.42 -10.93
C VAL A 169 16.57 26.23 -11.81
N ILE A 170 16.08 26.26 -13.04
CA ILE A 170 16.42 25.28 -14.06
C ILE A 170 17.25 26.00 -15.12
N LEU A 171 18.44 25.48 -15.39
CA LEU A 171 19.31 25.95 -16.45
C LEU A 171 19.17 25.02 -17.66
N LEU A 172 18.83 25.59 -18.81
CA LEU A 172 18.75 24.89 -20.09
C LEU A 172 19.87 25.43 -20.99
N SER A 173 20.72 24.56 -21.53
CA SER A 173 21.73 24.97 -22.51
C SER A 173 21.04 25.53 -23.76
N GLU A 174 21.68 26.48 -24.44
CA GLU A 174 21.18 27.04 -25.71
C GLU A 174 20.89 25.94 -26.77
N ASP A 175 21.74 24.92 -26.84
CA ASP A 175 21.57 23.74 -27.71
C ASP A 175 20.47 22.78 -27.25
N LYS A 176 19.80 23.05 -26.12
CA LYS A 176 18.82 22.17 -25.43
C LYS A 176 19.35 20.78 -25.06
N SER A 177 20.67 20.57 -25.15
CA SER A 177 21.33 19.29 -24.92
C SER A 177 21.49 18.95 -23.43
N VAL A 178 21.52 19.96 -22.57
CA VAL A 178 21.75 19.81 -21.12
C VAL A 178 20.71 20.62 -20.35
N LYS A 179 20.07 19.94 -19.39
CA LYS A 179 19.16 20.53 -18.40
C LYS A 179 19.77 20.30 -17.01
N ILE A 180 20.08 21.38 -16.30
CA ILE A 180 20.57 21.35 -14.92
C ILE A 180 19.45 21.85 -14.02
N ARG A 181 19.10 21.06 -13.01
CA ARG A 181 18.09 21.43 -12.00
C ARG A 181 18.80 21.87 -10.73
N LEU A 182 18.66 23.13 -10.38
CA LEU A 182 19.16 23.74 -9.16
C LEU A 182 17.96 24.05 -8.27
N THR A 183 17.38 22.99 -7.74
CA THR A 183 16.08 23.05 -7.06
C THR A 183 16.25 22.63 -5.61
N LEU A 184 15.48 23.24 -4.70
CA LEU A 184 15.49 22.82 -3.30
C LEU A 184 15.09 21.35 -3.18
N GLU A 185 14.20 20.86 -4.04
CA GLU A 185 13.81 19.46 -4.10
C GLU A 185 15.01 18.53 -4.38
N GLU A 186 15.90 18.90 -5.29
CA GLU A 186 17.08 18.09 -5.62
C GLU A 186 18.07 18.09 -4.46
N VAL A 187 18.29 19.24 -3.79
CA VAL A 187 19.13 19.33 -2.59
C VAL A 187 18.61 18.40 -1.49
N ILE A 188 17.29 18.42 -1.26
CA ILE A 188 16.69 17.64 -0.18
C ILE A 188 16.69 16.16 -0.52
N THR A 189 16.41 15.81 -1.78
CA THR A 189 16.48 14.41 -2.24
C THR A 189 17.89 13.88 -2.10
N GLU A 190 18.90 14.64 -2.53
CA GLU A 190 20.31 14.27 -2.37
C GLU A 190 20.70 14.10 -0.89
N LEU A 191 20.23 15.00 -0.02
CA LEU A 191 20.49 14.93 1.42
C LEU A 191 19.84 13.70 2.05
N ILE A 192 18.59 13.42 1.72
CA ILE A 192 17.87 12.24 2.23
C ILE A 192 18.56 10.98 1.71
N ASP A 193 18.87 10.87 0.42
CA ASP A 193 19.44 9.65 -0.16
C ASP A 193 20.85 9.36 0.35
N LYS A 194 21.71 10.39 0.46
CA LYS A 194 23.10 10.20 0.91
C LYS A 194 23.20 10.01 2.42
N TYR A 195 22.45 10.79 3.20
CA TYR A 195 22.62 10.85 4.65
C TYR A 195 21.50 10.17 5.44
N ARG A 196 20.60 9.42 4.79
CA ARG A 196 19.47 8.74 5.47
C ARG A 196 19.88 7.97 6.72
N LYS A 197 20.94 7.17 6.60
CA LYS A 197 21.43 6.30 7.68
C LYS A 197 21.98 7.14 8.83
N GLU A 198 22.77 8.16 8.51
CA GLU A 198 23.35 9.04 9.52
C GLU A 198 22.28 9.85 10.26
N LEU A 199 21.31 10.39 9.53
CA LEU A 199 20.17 11.10 10.09
C LEU A 199 19.34 10.20 10.99
N ALA A 200 19.05 8.97 10.57
CA ALA A 200 18.32 8.01 11.38
C ALA A 200 19.11 7.60 12.64
N VAL A 201 20.42 7.40 12.52
CA VAL A 201 21.27 7.02 13.65
C VAL A 201 21.38 8.14 14.68
N THR A 202 21.63 9.36 14.22
CA THR A 202 21.85 10.53 15.09
C THR A 202 20.57 11.02 15.75
N LEU A 203 19.46 11.10 15.01
CA LEU A 203 18.19 11.63 15.52
C LEU A 203 17.38 10.60 16.30
N PHE A 204 17.50 9.31 15.95
CA PHE A 204 16.67 8.24 16.53
C PHE A 204 17.48 7.13 17.20
N GLY A 205 18.78 7.35 17.43
CA GLY A 205 19.65 6.44 18.18
C GLY A 205 19.93 5.10 17.48
N GLY A 206 19.86 5.07 16.14
CA GLY A 206 20.23 3.90 15.34
C GLY A 206 19.24 2.75 15.38
N ARG A 207 18.02 2.96 15.89
CA ARG A 207 16.95 1.95 15.90
C ARG A 207 16.23 1.84 14.55
N LEU A 208 16.99 1.74 13.46
CA LEU A 208 16.41 1.22 12.24
C LEU A 208 16.22 -0.29 12.43
N PRO A 209 15.04 -0.85 12.14
CA PRO A 209 14.86 -2.30 12.15
C PRO A 209 15.85 -2.90 11.13
N GLU A 210 16.65 -3.88 11.57
CA GLU A 210 17.45 -4.72 10.69
C GLU A 210 16.57 -5.47 9.68
#